data_AF-A0A3D5NLR8-F1
#
_entry.id   AF-A0A3D5NLR8-F1
#
_cell.length_a   1.000
_cell.length_b   1.000
_cell.length_c   1.000
_cell.angle_alpha   90.00
_cell.angle_beta   90.00
_cell.angle_gamma   90.00
#
_symmetry.space_group_name_H-M   'P 1'
#
loop_
_entity.id
_entity.type
_entity.pdbx_description
1 polymer ?
#
loop_
_entity_poly.entity_id
_entity_poly.type
_entity_poly.pdbx_seq_one_letter_code
_entity_poly.pdbx_strand_id
1 'polypeptide(L)'
;FADVKTDGVIHQQLAHEALITLKVDERGLEQLDRDYLSIMTQKFSGGPVGLDTLSTAIGEDRGTLEDMVEPYLIQQGFIMRTPRGRSATDLAYSHLGLTNPANTKDLFNE
;
A
#
# COMPACT_ATOMS: atom_id res chain seq x y z
N PHE A 1 -20.38 9.44 -11.92
CA PHE A 1 -21.71 8.86 -11.60
C PHE A 1 -22.24 9.44 -10.29
N ALA A 2 -22.45 10.75 -10.21
CA ALA A 2 -22.96 11.39 -8.98
C ALA A 2 -23.56 12.78 -9.27
N ASP A 3 -24.53 12.89 -10.18
CA ASP A 3 -25.08 14.22 -10.50
C ASP A 3 -26.60 14.31 -10.76
N VAL A 4 -27.42 13.29 -10.44
CA VAL A 4 -28.87 13.39 -10.74
C VAL A 4 -29.83 12.85 -9.67
N LYS A 5 -29.39 12.51 -8.44
CA LYS A 5 -30.32 11.86 -7.48
C LYS A 5 -30.29 12.25 -6.01
N THR A 6 -29.51 13.24 -5.57
CA THR A 6 -29.54 13.64 -4.16
C THR A 6 -29.64 15.15 -4.06
N ASP A 7 -30.71 15.61 -3.44
CA ASP A 7 -31.15 16.99 -3.21
C ASP A 7 -30.20 17.78 -2.28
N GLY A 8 -28.88 17.70 -2.52
CA GLY A 8 -27.85 18.46 -1.81
C GLY A 8 -27.57 18.06 -0.35
N VAL A 9 -28.28 17.07 0.22
CA VAL A 9 -28.11 16.68 1.63
C VAL A 9 -27.27 15.40 1.76
N ILE A 10 -26.03 15.53 2.26
CA ILE A 10 -25.18 14.38 2.61
C ILE A 10 -25.73 13.75 3.90
N HIS A 11 -26.36 12.58 3.79
CA HIS A 11 -26.77 11.79 4.96
C HIS A 11 -25.61 10.94 5.48
N GLN A 12 -25.51 10.79 6.79
CA GLN A 12 -24.47 9.98 7.46
C GLN A 12 -24.42 8.53 6.93
N GLN A 13 -25.58 7.98 6.58
CA GLN A 13 -25.71 6.63 6.01
C GLN A 13 -25.10 6.55 4.59
N LEU A 14 -25.33 7.57 3.76
CA LEU A 14 -24.76 7.66 2.41
C LEU A 14 -23.24 7.88 2.45
N ALA A 15 -22.76 8.69 3.40
CA ALA A 15 -21.33 8.87 3.64
C ALA A 15 -20.65 7.57 4.10
N HIS A 16 -21.33 6.77 4.93
CA HIS A 16 -20.84 5.47 5.39
C HIS A 16 -20.80 4.43 4.24
N GLU A 17 -21.84 4.36 3.42
CA GLU A 17 -21.87 3.49 2.23
C GLU A 17 -20.83 3.90 1.19
N ALA A 18 -20.59 5.20 1.01
CA ALA A 18 -19.51 5.70 0.17
C ALA A 18 -18.12 5.29 0.70
N LEU A 19 -17.87 5.40 2.02
CA LEU A 19 -16.61 4.97 2.64
C LEU A 19 -16.37 3.45 2.53
N ILE A 20 -17.41 2.63 2.68
CA ILE A 20 -17.33 1.18 2.44
C ILE A 20 -16.99 0.90 0.97
N THR A 21 -17.58 1.67 0.05
CA THR A 21 -17.32 1.54 -1.40
C THR A 21 -15.89 1.97 -1.78
N LEU A 22 -15.30 2.89 -1.03
CA LEU A 22 -13.95 3.41 -1.28
C LEU A 22 -12.82 2.41 -0.94
N LYS A 23 -13.14 1.25 -0.34
CA LYS A 23 -12.17 0.16 -0.06
C LYS A 23 -10.90 0.65 0.66
N VAL A 24 -11.05 1.61 1.57
CA VAL A 24 -9.95 2.13 2.38
C VAL A 24 -9.83 1.28 3.65
N ASP A 25 -8.62 0.88 4.03
CA ASP A 25 -8.40 0.12 5.25
C ASP A 25 -8.30 0.99 6.51
N GLU A 26 -8.10 0.37 7.68
CA GLU A 26 -8.01 1.07 8.98
C GLU A 26 -6.86 2.08 9.05
N ARG A 27 -5.84 1.95 8.18
CA ARG A 27 -4.70 2.86 8.08
C ARG A 27 -4.85 3.89 6.98
N GLY A 28 -6.02 3.96 6.32
CA GLY A 28 -6.22 4.92 5.24
C GLY A 28 -5.64 4.46 3.90
N LEU A 29 -5.18 3.21 3.78
CA LEU A 29 -4.61 2.72 2.53
C LEU A 29 -5.73 2.36 1.54
N GLU A 30 -5.59 2.85 0.32
CA GLU A 30 -6.44 2.47 -0.80
C GLU A 30 -6.04 1.11 -1.38
N GLN A 31 -6.78 0.64 -2.38
CA GLN A 31 -6.47 -0.65 -3.01
C GLN A 31 -5.07 -0.67 -3.63
N LEU A 32 -4.69 0.41 -4.32
CA LEU A 32 -3.40 0.52 -4.99
C LEU A 32 -2.22 0.48 -3.99
N ASP A 33 -2.38 1.13 -2.83
CA ASP A 33 -1.39 1.09 -1.76
C ASP A 33 -1.18 -0.33 -1.24
N ARG A 34 -2.27 -1.06 -0.99
CA ARG A 34 -2.20 -2.45 -0.53
C ARG A 34 -1.60 -3.37 -1.58
N ASP A 35 -1.93 -3.16 -2.85
CA ASP A 35 -1.36 -3.92 -3.96
C ASP A 35 0.16 -3.66 -4.09
N TYR A 36 0.59 -2.41 -3.92
CA TYR A 36 2.00 -2.03 -3.87
C TYR A 36 2.75 -2.78 -2.76
N LEU A 37 2.22 -2.74 -1.52
CA LEU A 37 2.83 -3.43 -0.38
C LEU A 37 2.82 -4.96 -0.55
N SER A 38 1.72 -5.51 -1.06
CA SER A 38 1.55 -6.96 -1.30
C SER A 38 2.55 -7.47 -2.34
N ILE A 39 2.68 -6.78 -3.48
CA ILE A 39 3.65 -7.14 -4.51
C ILE A 39 5.08 -7.01 -3.98
N MET A 40 5.39 -5.95 -3.24
CA MET A 40 6.73 -5.78 -2.66
C MET A 40 7.10 -6.90 -1.69
N THR A 41 6.19 -7.25 -0.78
CA THR A 41 6.44 -8.25 0.26
C THR A 41 6.40 -9.69 -0.27
N GLN A 42 5.44 -10.03 -1.12
CA GLN A 42 5.21 -11.41 -1.59
C GLN A 42 5.99 -11.75 -2.87
N LYS A 43 6.02 -10.85 -3.86
CA LYS A 43 6.69 -11.11 -5.15
C LYS A 43 8.18 -10.80 -5.10
N PHE A 44 8.56 -9.76 -4.37
CA PHE A 44 9.94 -9.30 -4.28
C PHE A 44 10.60 -9.55 -2.93
N SER A 45 9.96 -10.31 -2.05
CA SER A 45 10.49 -10.69 -0.73
C SER A 45 10.98 -9.49 0.10
N GLY A 46 10.31 -8.33 -0.06
CA GLY A 46 10.62 -7.10 0.65
C GLY A 46 11.60 -6.16 -0.06
N GLY A 47 12.16 -6.54 -1.22
CA GLY A 47 13.09 -5.70 -1.99
C GLY A 47 14.57 -5.90 -1.61
N PRO A 48 15.49 -4.98 -2.02
CA PRO A 48 15.23 -3.72 -2.73
C PRO A 48 14.86 -3.92 -4.20
N VAL A 49 13.90 -3.13 -4.69
CA VAL A 49 13.40 -3.23 -6.06
C VAL A 49 13.25 -1.88 -6.75
N GLY A 50 13.55 -1.81 -8.05
CA GLY A 50 13.44 -0.60 -8.85
C GLY A 50 11.99 -0.17 -9.07
N LEU A 51 11.73 1.13 -9.17
CA LEU A 51 10.37 1.64 -9.39
C LEU A 51 9.78 1.16 -10.71
N ASP A 52 10.59 1.12 -11.78
CA ASP A 52 10.13 0.66 -13.10
C ASP A 52 9.71 -0.83 -13.07
N THR A 53 10.33 -1.63 -12.19
CA THR A 53 9.95 -3.02 -11.96
C THR A 53 8.65 -3.12 -11.17
N LEU A 54 8.45 -2.27 -10.16
CA LEU A 54 7.19 -2.20 -9.41
C LEU A 54 6.05 -1.75 -10.29
N SER A 55 6.23 -0.68 -11.06
CA SER A 55 5.21 -0.14 -11.96
C SER A 55 4.77 -1.21 -12.98
N THR A 56 5.73 -1.93 -13.56
CA THR A 56 5.44 -3.05 -14.47
C THR A 56 4.71 -4.20 -13.76
N ALA A 57 5.09 -4.54 -12.54
CA ALA A 57 4.48 -5.63 -11.79
C ALA A 57 3.06 -5.31 -11.29
N ILE A 58 2.80 -4.04 -10.96
CA ILE A 58 1.50 -3.52 -10.52
C ILE A 58 0.59 -3.24 -11.73
N GLY A 59 1.17 -2.92 -12.89
CA GLY A 59 0.42 -2.54 -14.09
C GLY A 59 0.03 -1.06 -14.10
N GLU A 60 0.74 -0.23 -13.34
CA GLU A 60 0.47 1.20 -13.21
C GLU A 60 1.62 2.05 -13.74
N ASP A 61 1.33 3.32 -14.03
CA ASP A 61 2.36 4.28 -14.43
C ASP A 61 3.33 4.58 -13.28
N ARG A 62 4.61 4.74 -13.62
CA ARG A 62 5.65 5.07 -12.66
C ARG A 62 5.34 6.36 -11.89
N GLY A 63 4.94 7.42 -12.60
CA GLY A 63 4.67 8.73 -12.00
C GLY A 63 3.51 8.65 -11.02
N THR A 64 2.48 7.87 -11.35
CA THR A 64 1.36 7.60 -10.43
C THR A 64 1.84 6.99 -9.11
N LEU A 65 2.72 5.97 -9.18
CA LEU A 65 3.28 5.38 -7.96
C LEU A 65 4.18 6.37 -7.20
N GLU A 66 5.03 7.12 -7.90
CA GLU A 66 6.00 8.05 -7.30
C GLU A 66 5.33 9.26 -6.64
N ASP A 67 4.28 9.79 -7.26
CA ASP A 67 3.67 11.06 -6.90
C ASP A 67 2.41 10.90 -6.04
N MET A 68 1.67 9.78 -6.18
CA MET A 68 0.41 9.56 -5.45
C MET A 68 0.53 8.54 -4.33
N VAL A 69 1.27 7.45 -4.53
CA VAL A 69 1.30 6.30 -3.59
C VAL A 69 2.47 6.38 -2.62
N GLU A 70 3.69 6.51 -3.14
CA GLU A 70 4.92 6.49 -2.33
C GLU A 70 4.97 7.55 -1.22
N PRO A 71 4.50 8.80 -1.40
CA PRO A 71 4.60 9.81 -0.35
C PRO A 71 3.97 9.36 0.97
N TYR A 72 2.77 8.79 0.91
CA TYR A 72 2.07 8.32 2.11
C TYR A 72 2.73 7.08 2.70
N LEU A 73 3.07 6.09 1.86
CA LEU A 73 3.69 4.84 2.32
C LEU A 73 5.06 5.07 2.96
N ILE A 74 5.85 6.02 2.45
CA ILE A 74 7.13 6.42 3.03
C ILE A 74 6.89 7.18 4.34
N GLN A 75 5.96 8.12 4.38
CA GLN A 75 5.67 8.93 5.57
C GLN A 75 5.18 8.07 6.74
N GLN A 76 4.34 7.06 6.48
CA GLN A 76 3.88 6.12 7.50
C GLN A 76 4.93 5.04 7.84
N GLY A 77 6.02 4.96 7.08
CA GLY A 77 7.11 4.02 7.31
C GLY A 77 6.84 2.60 6.84
N PHE A 78 5.88 2.38 5.92
CA PHE A 78 5.64 1.08 5.29
C PHE A 78 6.77 0.69 4.33
N ILE A 79 7.34 1.67 3.64
CA ILE A 79 8.44 1.46 2.69
C ILE A 79 9.55 2.48 2.92
N MET A 80 10.75 2.14 2.45
CA MET A 80 11.90 3.04 2.45
C MET A 80 12.56 3.09 1.07
N ARG A 81 13.00 4.29 0.68
CA ARG A 81 13.85 4.48 -0.51
C ARG A 81 15.31 4.20 -0.14
N THR A 82 15.96 3.36 -0.94
CA THR A 82 17.39 3.06 -0.83
C THR A 82 18.07 3.36 -2.17
N PRO A 83 19.41 3.51 -2.21
CA PRO A 83 20.13 3.65 -3.48
C PRO A 83 19.91 2.47 -4.45
N ARG A 84 19.50 1.31 -3.94
CA ARG A 84 19.27 0.09 -4.72
C ARG A 84 17.81 -0.11 -5.14
N GLY A 85 16.89 0.73 -4.66
CA GLY A 85 15.45 0.58 -4.89
C GLY A 85 14.60 0.82 -3.65
N ARG A 86 13.32 0.47 -3.73
CA ARG A 86 12.37 0.52 -2.60
C ARG A 86 12.40 -0.78 -1.84
N SER A 87 12.32 -0.69 -0.51
CA SER A 87 12.29 -1.84 0.40
C SER A 87 11.09 -1.73 1.32
N ALA A 88 10.41 -2.85 1.58
CA ALA A 88 9.36 -2.94 2.58
C ALA A 88 9.98 -3.00 3.97
N THR A 89 9.33 -2.37 4.95
CA THR A 89 9.72 -2.44 6.36
C THR A 89 8.91 -3.51 7.09
N ASP A 90 9.28 -3.82 8.34
CA ASP A 90 8.49 -4.69 9.23
C ASP A 90 7.04 -4.24 9.40
N LEU A 91 6.78 -2.92 9.30
CA LEU A 91 5.44 -2.38 9.41
C LEU A 91 4.55 -2.84 8.24
N ALA A 92 5.10 -2.91 7.02
CA ALA A 92 4.37 -3.42 5.87
C ALA A 92 4.00 -4.89 6.03
N TYR A 93 4.94 -5.72 6.51
CA TYR A 93 4.65 -7.12 6.81
C TYR A 93 3.56 -7.26 7.89
N SER A 94 3.72 -6.54 9.00
CA SER A 94 2.76 -6.57 10.11
C SER A 94 1.35 -6.15 9.68
N HIS A 95 1.25 -5.11 8.84
CA HIS A 95 -0.02 -4.62 8.32
C HIS A 95 -0.72 -5.62 7.40
N LEU A 96 0.05 -6.36 6.61
CA LEU A 96 -0.47 -7.42 5.75
C LEU A 96 -0.73 -8.74 6.52
N GLY A 97 -0.48 -8.77 7.84
CA GLY A 97 -0.59 -9.99 8.64
C GLY A 97 0.48 -11.05 8.30
N LEU A 98 1.62 -10.63 7.75
CA LEU A 98 2.72 -11.48 7.32
C LEU A 98 3.89 -11.41 8.33
N THR A 99 4.67 -12.48 8.42
CA THR A 99 5.94 -12.48 9.16
C THR A 99 7.07 -12.07 8.22
N ASN A 100 7.87 -11.08 8.61
CA ASN A 100 9.07 -10.73 7.85
C ASN A 100 10.09 -11.90 7.89
N PRO A 101 10.51 -12.46 6.75
CA PRO A 101 11.47 -13.55 6.70
C PRO A 101 12.82 -13.23 7.37
N ALA A 102 13.19 -11.96 7.47
CA ALA A 102 14.38 -11.54 8.20
C ALA A 102 14.28 -11.85 9.70
N ASN A 103 13.12 -11.57 10.31
CA ASN A 103 12.90 -11.80 11.74
C ASN A 103 12.79 -13.30 12.08
N THR A 104 12.35 -14.13 11.12
CA THR A 104 12.31 -15.58 11.31
C THR A 104 13.70 -16.21 11.42
N LYS A 105 14.73 -15.62 10.78
CA LYS A 105 16.10 -16.17 10.85
C LYS A 105 16.75 -16.01 12.23
N ASP A 106 16.35 -14.99 12.99
CA ASP A 106 16.89 -14.77 14.34
C ASP A 106 16.30 -15.76 15.35
N LEU A 107 15.06 -16.25 15.15
CA LEU A 107 14.38 -17.16 16.07
C LEU A 107 14.94 -18.60 16.09
N PHE A 108 15.70 -19.00 15.07
CA PHE A 108 16.31 -20.34 14.98
C PHE A 108 17.83 -20.33 15.17
N ASN A 109 18.40 -19.19 15.55
CA ASN A 109 19.84 -19.01 15.80
C ASN A 109 20.19 -18.88 17.30
N GLU A 110 19.30 -19.29 18.21
CA GLU A 110 19.58 -19.45 19.65
C GLU A 110 19.68 -20.92 20.06
#